data_AF-A0A552C6N4-F1
#
_entry.id   AF-A0A552C6N4-F1
#
_cell.length_a   1.000
_cell.length_b   1.000
_cell.length_c   1.000
_cell.angle_alpha   90.00
_cell.angle_beta   90.00
_cell.angle_gamma   90.00
#
_symmetry.space_group_name_H-M   'P 1'
#
loop_
_entity.id
_entity.type
_entity.pdbx_description
1 polymer ?
#
loop_
_entity_poly.entity_id
_entity_poly.type
_entity_poly.pdbx_seq_one_letter_code
_entity_poly.pdbx_strand_id
1 'polypeptide(L)' 'PILGIRFEMFEEGLEVFYPNGERFKDPETLFEERNQAQQERNQAQQERDRAFARLRELGIDPTQL' A
#
# COMPACT_ATOMS: atom_id res chain seq x y z
N PRO A 1 24.57 14.66 -6.56
CA PRO A 1 23.34 14.03 -7.10
C PRO A 1 22.13 14.96 -6.93
N ILE A 2 21.36 15.18 -8.00
CA ILE A 2 20.10 15.93 -7.96
C ILE A 2 18.92 14.96 -8.00
N LEU A 3 17.81 15.28 -7.34
CA LEU A 3 16.64 14.39 -7.19
C LEU A 3 15.79 14.26 -8.46
N GLY A 4 15.96 15.15 -9.45
CA GLY A 4 15.21 15.10 -10.72
C GLY A 4 13.73 15.45 -10.63
N ILE A 5 13.28 15.98 -9.48
CA ILE A 5 11.90 16.44 -9.27
C ILE A 5 11.65 17.78 -9.97
N ARG A 6 10.42 18.01 -10.40
CA ARG A 6 9.99 19.24 -11.09
C ARG A 6 9.01 20.03 -10.24
N PHE A 7 9.14 21.35 -10.27
CA PHE A 7 8.26 22.29 -9.56
C PHE A 7 7.49 23.11 -10.61
N GLU A 8 6.18 23.16 -10.50
CA GLU A 8 5.32 23.96 -11.38
C GLU A 8 4.36 24.80 -10.55
N MET A 9 4.26 26.10 -10.87
CA MET A 9 3.35 27.03 -10.20
C MET A 9 2.05 27.12 -11.01
N PHE A 10 0.95 26.69 -10.41
CA PHE A 10 -0.40 26.77 -10.96
C PHE A 10 -1.20 27.89 -10.26
N GLU A 11 -2.40 28.20 -10.77
CA GLU A 11 -3.30 29.18 -10.15
C GLU A 11 -3.66 28.80 -8.71
N GLU A 12 -3.77 27.50 -8.43
CA GLU A 12 -4.13 26.94 -7.13
C GLU A 12 -2.93 26.78 -6.17
N GLY A 13 -1.69 26.89 -6.68
CA GLY A 13 -0.48 26.81 -5.86
C GLY A 13 0.69 26.09 -6.53
N LEU A 14 1.70 25.78 -5.72
CA LEU A 14 2.90 25.07 -6.14
C LEU A 14 2.64 23.56 -6.14
N GLU A 15 2.88 22.90 -7.27
CA GLU A 15 2.87 21.46 -7.38
C GLU A 15 4.27 20.90 -7.63
N VAL A 16 4.50 19.68 -7.13
CA VAL A 16 5.77 18.97 -7.26
C VAL A 16 5.53 17.66 -7.99
N PHE A 17 6.39 17.33 -8.94
CA PHE A 17 6.30 16.13 -9.76
C PHE A 17 7.57 15.28 -9.62
N TYR A 18 7.38 13.97 -9.58
CA TYR A 18 8.44 12.98 -9.69
C TYR A 18 9.09 13.01 -11.08
N PRO A 19 10.30 12.43 -11.24
CA PRO A 19 10.95 12.34 -12.55
C PRO A 19 10.13 11.62 -13.63
N ASN A 20 9.22 10.71 -13.22
CA ASN A 20 8.30 10.00 -14.11
C ASN A 20 7.08 10.86 -14.54
N GLY A 21 6.95 12.09 -14.03
CA GLY A 21 5.84 13.00 -14.33
C GLY A 21 4.62 12.85 -13.43
N GLU A 22 4.63 11.93 -12.46
CA GLU A 22 3.55 11.79 -11.47
C GLU A 22 3.59 12.94 -10.46
N ARG A 23 2.42 13.49 -10.09
CA ARG A 23 2.32 14.52 -9.05
C ARG A 23 2.56 13.91 -7.66
N PHE A 24 3.23 14.64 -6.79
CA PHE A 24 3.30 14.32 -5.38
C PHE A 24 1.89 14.38 -4.79
N LYS A 25 1.50 13.29 -4.11
CA LYS A 25 0.26 13.24 -3.35
C LYS A 25 0.39 14.05 -2.08
N ASP A 26 -0.74 14.56 -1.61
CA ASP A 26 -0.82 15.20 -0.31
C ASP A 26 -0.47 14.20 0.81
N PRO A 27 0.24 14.64 1.87
CA PRO A 27 0.64 13.74 2.95
C PRO A 27 -0.54 13.00 3.58
N GLU A 28 -1.70 13.65 3.71
CA GLU A 28 -2.92 13.05 4.25
C GLU A 28 -3.40 11.88 3.38
N THR A 29 -3.49 12.08 2.06
CA THR A 29 -3.83 11.02 1.11
C THR A 29 -2.86 9.85 1.18
N LEU A 30 -1.55 10.12 1.31
CA LEU A 30 -0.54 9.07 1.48
C LEU A 30 -0.75 8.27 2.77
N PHE A 31 -1.12 8.94 3.87
CA PHE A 31 -1.40 8.27 5.14
C PHE A 31 -2.67 7.41 5.05
N GLU A 32 -3.72 7.90 4.40
CA GLU A 32 -4.96 7.16 4.17
C GLU A 32 -4.71 5.89 3.34
N GLU A 33 -4.03 6.01 2.20
CA GLU A 33 -3.68 4.87 1.34
C GLU A 33 -2.86 3.83 2.11
N ARG A 34 -1.87 4.28 2.88
CA ARG A 34 -1.05 3.39 3.71
C ARG A 34 -1.88 2.68 4.79
N ASN A 35 -2.81 3.38 5.42
CA ASN A 35 -3.68 2.79 6.44
C ASN A 35 -4.64 1.76 5.85
N GLN A 36 -5.24 2.05 4.69
CA GLN A 36 -6.11 1.12 3.96
C GLN A 36 -5.34 -0.14 3.55
N ALA A 37 -4.18 0.02 2.91
CA ALA A 37 -3.33 -1.11 2.53
C ALA A 37 -2.90 -1.96 3.73
N GLN A 38 -2.63 -1.33 4.89
CA GLN A 38 -2.29 -2.05 6.11
C GLN A 38 -3.51 -2.84 6.65
N GLN A 39 -4.70 -2.25 6.60
CA GLN A 39 -5.94 -2.90 7.03
C GLN A 39 -6.26 -4.12 6.15
N GLU A 40 -6.19 -3.97 4.83
CA GLU A 40 -6.40 -5.07 3.88
C GLU A 40 -5.42 -6.22 4.10
N ARG A 41 -4.13 -5.90 4.27
CA ARG A 41 -3.12 -6.90 4.59
C ARG A 41 -3.42 -7.64 5.89
N ASN A 42 -3.87 -6.94 6.92
CA ASN A 42 -4.21 -7.55 8.20
C ASN A 42 -5.44 -8.47 8.08
N GLN A 43 -6.44 -8.07 7.28
CA GLN A 43 -7.63 -8.89 7.02
C GLN A 43 -7.26 -10.17 6.25
N ALA A 44 -6.51 -10.03 5.15
CA ALA A 44 -6.04 -11.17 4.36
C ALA A 44 -5.18 -12.13 5.19
N GLN A 45 -4.33 -11.58 6.06
CA GLN A 45 -3.51 -12.35 7.00
C GLN A 45 -4.38 -13.16 7.97
N GLN A 46 -5.40 -12.52 8.57
CA GLN A 46 -6.31 -13.18 9.49
C GLN A 46 -7.15 -14.27 8.82
N GLU A 47 -7.65 -14.02 7.61
CA GLU A 47 -8.40 -15.00 6.81
C GLU A 47 -7.54 -16.22 6.46
N ARG A 48 -6.29 -15.98 6.03
CA ARG A 48 -5.33 -17.05 5.76
C ARG A 48 -5.08 -17.90 7.00
N ASP A 49 -4.84 -17.27 8.15
CA ASP A 49 -4.56 -17.99 9.39
C ASP A 49 -5.75 -18.84 9.83
N ARG A 50 -6.99 -18.34 9.68
CA ARG A 50 -8.21 -19.13 9.92
C ARG A 50 -8.34 -20.29 8.95
N ALA A 51 -8.07 -20.07 7.66
CA ALA A 51 -8.11 -21.13 6.65
C ALA A 51 -7.07 -22.23 6.95
N PHE A 52 -5.85 -21.84 7.33
CA PHE A 52 -4.78 -22.75 7.67
C PHE A 52 -5.10 -23.56 8.94
N ALA A 53 -5.73 -22.93 9.94
CA ALA A 53 -6.22 -23.63 11.12
C ALA A 53 -7.24 -24.72 10.74
N ARG A 54 -8.23 -24.40 9.89
CA ARG A 54 -9.22 -25.38 9.42
C ARG A 54 -8.61 -26.51 8.60
N LEU A 55 -7.60 -26.23 7.78
CA LEU A 55 -6.88 -27.28 7.04
C LEU A 55 -6.16 -28.24 7.98
N ARG A 56 -5.49 -27.71 9.02
CA ARG A 56 -4.82 -28.53 10.04
C ARG A 56 -5.80 -29.38 10.84
N GLU A 57 -6.98 -28.85 11.17
CA GLU A 57 -8.07 -29.63 11.81
C GLU A 57 -8.54 -30.82 10.95
N LEU A 58 -8.47 -30.68 9.63
CA LEU A 58 -8.78 -31.75 8.68
C LEU A 58 -7.59 -32.70 8.42
N GLY A 59 -6.46 -32.52 9.13
CA GLY A 59 -5.25 -33.32 8.96
C GLY A 59 -4.44 -32.98 7.70
N ILE A 60 -4.72 -31.85 7.05
CA ILE A 60 -4.00 -31.35 5.88
C ILE A 60 -2.95 -30.34 6.35
N ASP A 61 -1.70 -30.50 5.93
CA ASP A 61 -0.67 -29.49 6.17
C ASP A 61 -0.76 -28.37 5.11
N PRO A 62 -1.19 -27.15 5.48
CA PRO A 62 -1.33 -26.04 4.53
C PRO A 62 0.00 -25.53 3.97
N THR A 63 1.14 -25.92 4.53
CA THR A 63 2.47 -25.50 4.04
C THR A 63 3.00 -26.40 2.91
N GLN A 64 2.30 -27.51 2.64
CA GLN A 64 2.64 -28.48 1.60
C GLN A 64 1.76 -28.37 0.34
N LEU A 65 0.87 -27.36 0.30
CA LEU A 65 0.05 -27.00 -0.85
C LEU A 65 0.78 -25.97 -1.74
#